data_AF-A0A9W9IYX8-F1
#
_entry.id   AF-A0A9W9IYX8-F1
#
_cell.length_a   1.000
_cell.length_b   1.000
_cell.length_c   1.000
_cell.angle_alpha   90.00
_cell.angle_beta   90.00
_cell.angle_gamma   90.00
#
_symmetry.space_group_name_H-M   'P 1'
#
loop_
_entity.id
_entity.type
_entity.pdbx_description
1 polymer ?
#
loop_
_entity_poly.entity_id
_entity_poly.type
_entity_poly.pdbx_seq_one_letter_code
_entity_poly.pdbx_strand_id
1 'polypeptide(L)'
;MDLVRISQPDSEVGATFLPVVNRLWSNMVEKRSYVTGGISAIKRWEGFGIDYFLPQGTDGGYYTETCAVIGVMMLTERQLQFVVSKCYSHCADFMELCLYSAVLTDISLDGKAFTYVNQLASSHQDLSQRHKWFECACCPPNVTRTLGYLGGYVWSHNTTEQKAIVNVHLYTAAILRLRVS
;
A
#
# COMPACT_ATOMS: atom_id res chain seq x y z
N MET A 1 -22.21 3.19 -0.92
CA MET A 1 -21.37 3.24 0.29
C MET A 1 -20.75 4.62 0.31
N ASP A 2 -21.23 5.49 1.20
CA ASP A 2 -20.59 6.78 1.41
C ASP A 2 -19.24 6.54 2.09
N LEU A 3 -18.17 6.61 1.31
CA LEU A 3 -16.81 6.55 1.85
C LEU A 3 -16.64 7.80 2.74
N VAL A 4 -16.40 7.61 4.03
CA VAL A 4 -16.05 8.72 4.93
C VAL A 4 -14.72 9.29 4.46
N ARG A 5 -14.76 10.50 3.91
CA ARG A 5 -13.57 11.26 3.52
C ARG A 5 -13.22 12.25 4.63
N ILE A 6 -12.09 12.02 5.28
CA ILE A 6 -11.48 13.04 6.13
C ILE A 6 -10.83 14.04 5.18
N SER A 7 -11.31 15.27 5.13
CA SER A 7 -10.72 16.35 4.31
C SER A 7 -10.07 17.44 5.16
N GLN A 8 -10.49 17.55 6.42
CA GLN A 8 -9.99 18.51 7.41
C GLN A 8 -9.67 17.76 8.70
N PRO A 9 -8.38 17.62 9.07
CA PRO A 9 -7.98 16.92 10.30
C PRO A 9 -8.61 17.48 11.57
N ASP A 10 -8.80 18.80 11.60
CA ASP A 10 -9.36 19.53 12.76
C ASP A 10 -10.89 19.55 12.78
N SER A 11 -11.56 18.94 11.80
CA SER A 11 -13.02 18.76 11.83
C SER A 11 -13.43 17.75 12.88
N GLU A 12 -14.69 17.76 13.30
CA GLU A 12 -15.26 16.77 14.23
C GLU A 12 -15.03 15.32 13.75
N VAL A 13 -15.17 15.10 12.43
CA VAL A 13 -14.89 13.81 11.79
C VAL A 13 -13.41 13.46 11.88
N GLY A 14 -12.52 14.41 11.59
CA GLY A 14 -11.07 14.23 11.69
C GLY A 14 -10.62 13.91 13.11
N ALA A 15 -11.05 14.69 14.09
CA ALA A 15 -10.77 14.50 15.51
C ALA A 15 -11.25 13.13 16.03
N THR A 16 -12.37 12.63 15.51
CA THR A 16 -12.94 11.32 15.90
C THR A 16 -12.20 10.15 15.26
N PHE A 17 -11.94 10.21 13.95
CA PHE A 17 -11.47 9.04 13.19
C PHE A 17 -9.95 8.98 12.99
N LEU A 18 -9.22 10.11 12.92
CA LEU A 18 -7.76 10.09 12.74
C LEU A 18 -7.03 9.33 13.84
N PRO A 19 -7.36 9.47 15.14
CA PRO A 19 -6.70 8.69 16.19
C PRO A 19 -6.91 7.18 16.01
N VAL A 20 -8.11 6.77 15.57
CA VAL A 20 -8.43 5.37 15.31
C VAL A 20 -7.67 4.83 14.10
N VAL A 21 -7.65 5.59 13.01
CA VAL A 21 -6.92 5.23 11.78
C VAL A 21 -5.42 5.12 12.07
N ASN A 22 -4.84 6.07 12.81
CA ASN A 22 -3.43 6.05 13.17
C ASN A 22 -3.11 4.85 14.07
N ARG A 23 -3.96 4.54 15.05
CA ARG A 23 -3.79 3.36 15.91
C ARG A 23 -3.83 2.05 15.12
N LEU A 24 -4.77 1.91 14.19
CA LEU A 24 -4.88 0.72 13.34
C LEU A 24 -3.69 0.61 12.37
N TRP A 25 -3.26 1.73 11.79
CA TRP A 25 -2.10 1.79 10.93
C TRP A 25 -0.81 1.42 11.68
N SER A 26 -0.57 1.98 12.87
CA SER A 26 0.59 1.62 13.70
C SER A 26 0.57 0.14 14.10
N ASN A 27 -0.58 -0.41 14.50
CA ASN A 27 -0.67 -1.85 14.79
C ASN A 27 -0.35 -2.72 13.57
N MET A 28 -0.86 -2.34 12.41
CA MET A 28 -0.62 -3.04 11.15
C MET A 28 0.87 -3.00 10.78
N VAL A 29 1.48 -1.81 10.75
CA VAL A 29 2.88 -1.63 10.34
C VAL A 29 3.84 -2.25 11.36
N GLU A 30 3.67 -1.96 12.65
CA GLU A 30 4.63 -2.37 13.68
C GLU A 30 4.55 -3.85 14.06
N LYS A 31 3.38 -4.48 13.91
CA LYS A 31 3.14 -5.82 14.48
C LYS A 31 2.60 -6.85 13.49
N ARG A 32 2.07 -6.42 12.34
CA ARG A 32 1.34 -7.31 11.42
C ARG A 32 1.71 -7.13 9.95
N SER A 33 2.85 -6.50 9.69
CA SER A 33 3.43 -6.37 8.36
C SER A 33 4.66 -7.25 8.24
N TYR A 34 4.87 -7.78 7.04
CA TYR A 34 6.07 -8.53 6.70
C TYR A 34 7.20 -7.59 6.30
N VAL A 35 8.42 -8.12 6.26
CA VAL A 35 9.61 -7.37 5.82
C VAL A 35 9.48 -6.79 4.40
N THR A 36 8.60 -7.34 3.56
CA THR A 36 8.27 -6.86 2.21
C THR A 36 7.16 -5.80 2.17
N GLY A 37 6.62 -5.40 3.32
CA GLY A 37 5.42 -4.55 3.39
C GLY A 37 4.11 -5.31 3.11
N GLY A 38 4.17 -6.62 2.88
CA GLY A 38 3.00 -7.49 2.81
C GLY A 38 2.20 -7.47 4.12
N ILE A 39 0.88 -7.66 4.04
CA ILE A 39 -0.02 -7.76 5.20
C ILE A 39 -0.93 -8.98 5.08
N SER A 40 -1.62 -9.37 6.15
CA SER A 40 -2.44 -10.60 6.22
C SER A 40 -1.63 -11.90 6.24
N ALA A 41 -1.72 -12.60 7.36
CA ALA A 41 -1.09 -13.90 7.57
C ALA A 41 -2.04 -15.07 7.27
N ILE A 42 -3.35 -14.87 7.33
CA ILE A 42 -4.29 -15.98 7.33
C ILE A 42 -4.95 -16.17 5.97
N LYS A 43 -4.57 -17.24 5.27
CA LYS A 43 -5.13 -17.63 3.97
C LYS A 43 -6.63 -17.89 3.99
N ARG A 44 -7.16 -18.47 5.08
CA ARG A 44 -8.57 -18.91 5.15
C ARG A 44 -9.60 -17.77 5.00
N TRP A 45 -9.25 -16.55 5.43
CA TRP A 45 -10.13 -15.39 5.36
C TRP A 45 -9.40 -14.14 4.84
N GLU A 46 -8.23 -14.35 4.22
CA GLU A 46 -7.42 -13.30 3.57
C GLU A 46 -7.10 -12.11 4.51
N GLY A 47 -6.93 -12.39 5.81
CA GLY A 47 -6.88 -11.34 6.83
C GLY A 47 -5.72 -11.44 7.82
N PHE A 48 -5.72 -10.50 8.75
CA PHE A 48 -4.73 -10.42 9.82
C PHE A 48 -4.83 -11.63 10.76
N GLY A 49 -3.65 -12.06 11.25
CA GLY A 49 -3.53 -12.92 12.41
C GLY A 49 -3.44 -12.12 13.71
N ILE A 50 -2.97 -12.77 14.77
CA ILE A 50 -2.62 -12.10 16.03
C ILE A 50 -1.33 -11.26 15.85
N ASP A 51 -1.08 -10.34 16.78
CA ASP A 51 0.15 -9.53 16.77
C ASP A 51 1.40 -10.44 16.69
N TYR A 52 2.33 -10.10 15.79
CA TYR A 52 3.59 -10.81 15.53
C TYR A 52 3.46 -12.24 15.00
N PHE A 53 2.27 -12.69 14.63
CA PHE A 53 2.09 -13.94 13.89
C PHE A 53 2.38 -13.70 12.41
N LEU A 54 3.64 -13.90 12.03
CA LEU A 54 4.17 -13.66 10.67
C LEU A 54 4.92 -14.90 10.15
N PRO A 55 4.21 -15.99 9.81
CA PRO A 55 4.83 -17.20 9.22
C PRO A 55 5.46 -16.87 7.87
N GLN A 56 6.52 -17.55 7.43
CA GLN A 56 7.15 -17.21 6.13
C GLN A 56 6.64 -18.04 4.95
N GLY A 57 5.96 -19.15 5.24
CA GLY A 57 5.42 -20.08 4.25
C GLY A 57 3.94 -20.31 4.44
N THR A 58 3.28 -20.76 3.38
CA THR A 58 1.83 -20.99 3.35
C THR A 58 1.38 -22.13 4.27
N ASP A 59 2.26 -23.09 4.56
CA ASP A 59 2.05 -24.18 5.53
C ASP A 59 1.75 -23.67 6.95
N GLY A 60 2.30 -22.51 7.33
CA GLY A 60 2.08 -21.87 8.62
C GLY A 60 1.02 -20.75 8.61
N GLY A 61 0.50 -20.40 7.43
CA GLY A 61 -0.32 -19.21 7.21
C GLY A 61 0.51 -18.05 6.67
N TYR A 62 0.49 -17.86 5.35
CA TYR A 62 1.03 -16.67 4.71
C TYR A 62 0.15 -16.36 3.50
N TYR A 63 -0.34 -15.13 3.37
CA TYR A 63 -1.23 -14.76 2.27
C TYR A 63 -0.74 -13.54 1.49
N THR A 64 -0.54 -12.40 2.17
CA THR A 64 -0.03 -11.16 1.55
C THR A 64 -0.53 -10.93 0.13
N GLU A 65 -1.85 -10.80 0.04
CA GLU A 65 -2.51 -10.54 -1.21
C GLU A 65 -2.07 -9.18 -1.77
N THR A 66 -1.80 -9.15 -3.08
CA THR A 66 -1.53 -7.92 -3.83
C THR A 66 -2.55 -6.82 -3.56
N CYS A 67 -3.85 -7.15 -3.56
CA CYS A 67 -4.91 -6.18 -3.31
C CYS A 67 -4.82 -5.56 -1.92
N ALA A 68 -4.48 -6.35 -0.91
CA ALA A 68 -4.33 -5.88 0.46
C ALA A 68 -3.19 -4.87 0.55
N VAL A 69 -2.05 -5.16 -0.09
CA VAL A 69 -0.89 -4.25 -0.13
C VAL A 69 -1.21 -2.95 -0.87
N ILE A 70 -1.87 -3.02 -2.03
CA ILE A 70 -2.32 -1.82 -2.75
C ILE A 70 -3.30 -1.00 -1.90
N GLY A 71 -4.20 -1.67 -1.15
CA GLY A 71 -5.09 -1.02 -0.20
C GLY A 71 -4.34 -0.24 0.89
N VAL A 72 -3.22 -0.78 1.38
CA VAL A 72 -2.36 -0.07 2.33
C VAL A 72 -1.68 1.12 1.67
N MET A 73 -1.12 0.97 0.47
CA MET A 73 -0.55 2.11 -0.28
C MET A 73 -1.57 3.25 -0.45
N MET A 74 -2.81 2.91 -0.76
CA MET A 74 -3.92 3.87 -0.85
C MET A 74 -4.21 4.58 0.48
N LEU A 75 -4.21 3.84 1.59
CA LEU A 75 -4.37 4.42 2.92
C LEU A 75 -3.22 5.36 3.27
N THR A 76 -1.99 4.92 2.99
CA THR A 76 -0.77 5.66 3.31
C THR A 76 -0.65 6.94 2.46
N GLU A 77 -0.97 6.90 1.18
CA GLU A 77 -1.05 8.10 0.32
C GLU A 77 -2.01 9.14 0.90
N ARG A 78 -3.19 8.70 1.38
CA ARG A 78 -4.15 9.60 2.02
C ARG A 78 -3.61 10.17 3.33
N GLN A 79 -2.92 9.37 4.14
CA GLN A 79 -2.29 9.86 5.38
C GLN A 79 -1.22 10.92 5.09
N LEU A 80 -0.43 10.75 4.02
CA LEU A 80 0.58 11.73 3.59
C LEU A 80 -0.03 13.10 3.19
N GLN A 81 -1.33 13.17 2.89
CA GLN A 81 -2.01 14.45 2.62
C GLN A 81 -2.33 15.25 3.89
N PHE A 82 -2.42 14.60 5.06
CA PHE A 82 -2.83 15.24 6.32
C PHE A 82 -1.69 15.43 7.31
N VAL A 83 -0.71 14.54 7.27
CA VAL A 83 0.30 14.45 8.32
C VAL A 83 1.48 15.36 7.98
N VAL A 84 1.67 16.43 8.74
CA VAL A 84 2.93 17.23 8.74
C VAL A 84 3.78 16.90 9.98
N SER A 85 3.47 15.79 10.67
CA SER A 85 4.10 15.37 11.93
C SER A 85 5.01 14.14 11.76
N LYS A 86 5.64 13.69 12.86
CA LYS A 86 6.62 12.58 12.90
C LYS A 86 6.15 11.25 12.27
N CYS A 87 4.84 11.03 12.10
CA CYS A 87 4.31 9.84 11.42
C CYS A 87 4.53 9.86 9.90
N TYR A 88 4.82 11.03 9.32
CA TYR A 88 4.93 11.24 7.89
C TYR A 88 6.07 10.46 7.24
N SER A 89 7.27 10.47 7.83
CA SER A 89 8.43 9.75 7.25
C SER A 89 8.16 8.26 7.16
N HIS A 90 7.65 7.67 8.25
CA HIS A 90 7.32 6.24 8.29
C HIS A 90 6.21 5.85 7.30
N CYS A 91 5.28 6.75 7.00
CA CYS A 91 4.28 6.52 5.95
C CYS A 91 4.93 6.44 4.58
N ALA A 92 5.76 7.41 4.20
CA ALA A 92 6.44 7.40 2.89
C ALA A 92 7.35 6.16 2.75
N ASP A 93 8.13 5.83 3.78
CA ASP A 93 9.01 4.65 3.81
C ASP A 93 8.21 3.35 3.62
N PHE A 94 7.08 3.20 4.31
CA PHE A 94 6.25 2.00 4.19
C PHE A 94 5.57 1.91 2.83
N MET A 95 5.12 3.03 2.26
CA MET A 95 4.57 3.07 0.90
C MET A 95 5.60 2.68 -0.15
N GLU A 96 6.85 3.14 0.00
CA GLU A 96 7.98 2.74 -0.83
C GLU A 96 8.20 1.22 -0.74
N LEU A 97 8.30 0.69 0.48
CA LEU A 97 8.49 -0.74 0.71
C LEU A 97 7.40 -1.59 0.05
N CYS A 98 6.13 -1.24 0.25
CA CYS A 98 4.99 -1.93 -0.36
C CYS A 98 5.06 -1.91 -1.89
N LEU A 99 5.36 -0.75 -2.49
CA LEU A 99 5.44 -0.61 -3.93
C LEU A 99 6.53 -1.52 -4.51
N TYR A 100 7.76 -1.40 -4.01
CA TYR A 100 8.91 -2.06 -4.61
C TYR A 100 9.02 -3.54 -4.27
N SER A 101 8.54 -3.97 -3.10
CA SER A 101 8.78 -5.33 -2.60
C SER A 101 7.56 -6.25 -2.65
N ALA A 102 6.36 -5.70 -2.85
CA ALA A 102 5.14 -6.50 -2.92
C ALA A 102 4.34 -6.21 -4.19
N VAL A 103 4.09 -4.94 -4.56
CA VAL A 103 3.26 -4.63 -5.74
C VAL A 103 4.00 -4.86 -7.06
N LEU A 104 5.24 -4.39 -7.19
CA LEU A 104 6.00 -4.56 -8.45
C LEU A 104 6.45 -6.01 -8.69
N THR A 105 6.58 -6.81 -7.63
CA THR A 105 6.93 -8.23 -7.72
C THR A 105 5.77 -9.09 -8.22
N ASP A 106 4.54 -8.59 -8.13
CA ASP A 106 3.35 -9.33 -8.53
C ASP A 106 3.25 -9.54 -10.04
N ILE A 107 3.62 -8.54 -10.82
CA ILE A 107 3.55 -8.61 -12.28
C ILE A 107 4.87 -9.14 -12.87
N SER A 108 4.78 -9.99 -13.90
CA SER A 108 5.95 -10.41 -14.66
C SER A 108 6.55 -9.23 -15.43
N LEU A 109 7.85 -9.31 -15.74
CA LEU A 109 8.54 -8.26 -16.50
C LEU A 109 7.94 -8.03 -17.90
N ASP A 110 7.30 -9.04 -18.49
CA ASP A 110 6.60 -8.93 -19.76
C ASP A 110 5.14 -8.46 -19.64
N GLY A 111 4.64 -8.24 -18.41
CA GLY A 111 3.30 -7.74 -18.11
C GLY A 111 2.16 -8.74 -18.30
N LYS A 112 2.45 -10.03 -18.50
CA LYS A 112 1.45 -11.04 -18.93
C LYS A 112 1.05 -12.06 -17.86
N ALA A 113 1.73 -12.09 -16.73
CA ALA A 113 1.45 -13.00 -15.64
C ALA A 113 1.54 -12.29 -14.29
N PHE A 114 0.76 -12.76 -13.33
CA PHE A 114 0.52 -12.13 -12.04
C PHE A 114 0.66 -13.14 -10.91
N THR A 115 1.10 -12.69 -9.75
CA THR A 115 0.98 -13.40 -8.49
C THR A 115 -0.29 -12.91 -7.76
N TYR A 116 -0.95 -13.80 -7.03
CA TYR A 116 -2.04 -13.42 -6.10
C TYR A 116 -1.50 -13.28 -4.67
N VAL A 117 -0.63 -14.22 -4.26
CA VAL A 117 -0.06 -14.36 -2.92
C VAL A 117 1.45 -14.10 -2.99
N ASN A 118 1.93 -13.02 -2.38
CA ASN A 118 3.36 -12.61 -2.39
C ASN A 118 4.27 -13.45 -1.46
N GLN A 119 4.29 -14.78 -1.59
CA GLN A 119 5.01 -15.68 -0.66
C GLN A 119 6.51 -15.38 -0.46
N LEU A 120 6.96 -15.31 0.81
CA LEU A 120 8.37 -15.13 1.17
C LEU A 120 9.20 -16.40 0.94
N ALA A 121 8.59 -17.57 1.10
CA ALA A 121 9.22 -18.85 0.87
C ALA A 121 8.46 -19.64 -0.21
N SER A 122 9.20 -20.40 -1.00
CA SER A 122 8.66 -21.35 -1.98
C SER A 122 9.07 -22.76 -1.59
N SER A 123 8.16 -23.72 -1.70
CA SER A 123 8.43 -25.14 -1.51
C SER A 123 7.99 -25.94 -2.72
N HIS A 124 8.30 -27.24 -2.76
CA HIS A 124 7.81 -28.12 -3.81
C HIS A 124 6.28 -28.33 -3.73
N GLN A 125 5.70 -28.19 -2.54
CA GLN A 125 4.27 -28.33 -2.29
C GLN A 125 3.50 -27.05 -2.58
N ASP A 126 4.11 -25.89 -2.37
CA ASP A 126 3.52 -24.58 -2.67
C ASP A 126 4.54 -23.68 -3.39
N LEU A 127 4.57 -23.84 -4.72
CA LEU A 127 5.50 -23.16 -5.60
C LEU A 127 5.08 -21.70 -5.81
N SER A 128 6.01 -20.77 -5.57
CA SER A 128 5.84 -19.37 -5.93
C SER A 128 5.89 -19.23 -7.44
N GLN A 129 4.73 -19.03 -8.06
CA GLN A 129 4.60 -18.91 -9.51
C GLN A 129 3.58 -17.87 -9.90
N ARG A 130 3.81 -17.24 -11.06
CA ARG A 130 2.87 -16.31 -11.67
C ARG A 130 1.92 -17.05 -12.62
N HIS A 131 0.68 -16.60 -12.66
CA HIS A 131 -0.36 -17.13 -13.54
C HIS A 131 -0.85 -16.04 -14.49
N LYS A 132 -1.27 -16.44 -15.69
CA LYS A 132 -1.83 -15.49 -16.67
C LYS A 132 -3.11 -14.83 -16.15
N TRP A 133 -3.92 -15.58 -15.41
CA TRP A 133 -5.19 -15.12 -14.86
C TRP A 133 -5.65 -16.00 -13.70
N PHE A 134 -6.67 -15.54 -12.98
CA PHE A 134 -7.28 -16.21 -11.84
C PHE A 134 -8.80 -16.24 -12.00
N GLU A 135 -9.47 -17.20 -11.38
CA GLU A 135 -10.93 -17.23 -11.31
C GLU A 135 -11.46 -16.01 -10.52
N CYS A 136 -10.86 -15.76 -9.34
CA CYS A 136 -11.00 -14.50 -8.63
C CYS A 136 -9.93 -13.52 -9.12
N ALA A 137 -10.27 -12.63 -10.06
CA ALA A 137 -9.30 -11.73 -10.69
C ALA A 137 -9.27 -10.34 -10.08
N CYS A 138 -9.23 -10.22 -8.75
CA CYS A 138 -9.09 -8.92 -8.07
C CYS A 138 -7.70 -8.30 -8.28
N CYS A 139 -6.62 -9.11 -8.20
CA CYS A 139 -5.23 -8.64 -8.20
C CYS A 139 -4.77 -8.05 -9.56
N PRO A 140 -4.92 -8.74 -10.71
CA PRO A 140 -4.41 -8.23 -11.99
C PRO A 140 -4.92 -6.83 -12.41
N PRO A 141 -6.24 -6.54 -12.40
CA PRO A 141 -6.72 -5.20 -12.73
C PRO A 141 -6.31 -4.17 -11.67
N ASN A 142 -6.11 -4.58 -10.42
CA ASN A 142 -5.68 -3.69 -9.36
C ASN A 142 -4.22 -3.22 -9.55
N VAL A 143 -3.30 -4.15 -9.89
CA VAL A 143 -1.90 -3.81 -10.20
C VAL A 143 -1.82 -2.88 -11.41
N THR A 144 -2.49 -3.24 -12.50
CA THR A 144 -2.46 -2.44 -13.74
C THR A 144 -3.01 -1.03 -13.51
N ARG A 145 -4.08 -0.88 -12.73
CA ARG A 145 -4.58 0.44 -12.30
C ARG A 145 -3.53 1.20 -11.47
N THR A 146 -2.93 0.57 -10.47
CA THR A 146 -1.92 1.22 -9.62
C THR A 146 -0.73 1.72 -10.42
N LEU A 147 -0.25 0.92 -11.39
CA LEU A 147 0.80 1.35 -12.32
C LEU A 147 0.37 2.53 -13.19
N GLY A 148 -0.87 2.51 -13.70
CA GLY A 148 -1.42 3.63 -14.47
C GLY A 148 -1.53 4.94 -13.68
N TYR A 149 -1.74 4.85 -12.36
CA TYR A 149 -1.83 6.01 -11.46
C TYR A 149 -0.55 6.28 -10.66
N LEU A 150 0.59 5.66 -11.01
CA LEU A 150 1.79 5.70 -10.18
C LEU A 150 2.27 7.13 -9.89
N GLY A 151 2.13 8.06 -10.84
CA GLY A 151 2.49 9.46 -10.67
C GLY A 151 1.79 10.16 -9.49
N GLY A 152 0.60 9.69 -9.09
CA GLY A 152 -0.11 10.21 -7.91
C GLY A 152 0.51 9.83 -6.57
N TYR A 153 1.35 8.77 -6.54
CA TYR A 153 2.06 8.34 -5.34
C TYR A 153 3.45 8.97 -5.21
N VAL A 154 3.98 9.58 -6.28
CA VAL A 154 5.35 10.10 -6.29
C VAL A 154 5.47 11.41 -5.50
N TRP A 155 4.47 12.28 -5.61
CA TRP A 155 4.48 13.58 -4.95
C TRP A 155 3.09 14.03 -4.53
N SER A 156 3.02 14.86 -3.51
CA SER A 156 1.86 15.71 -3.23
C SER A 156 2.25 17.16 -3.43
N HIS A 157 1.31 18.00 -3.86
CA HIS A 157 1.57 19.42 -4.05
C HIS A 157 0.39 20.27 -3.60
N ASN A 158 0.68 21.48 -3.17
CA ASN A 158 -0.30 22.51 -2.87
C ASN A 158 0.16 23.82 -3.51
N THR A 159 -0.71 24.44 -4.30
CA THR A 159 -0.46 25.72 -4.97
C THR A 159 -1.39 26.78 -4.40
N THR A 160 -0.82 27.86 -3.90
CA THR A 160 -1.52 29.13 -3.65
C THR A 160 -1.17 30.12 -4.77
N GLU A 161 -1.81 31.29 -4.78
CA GLU A 161 -1.56 32.31 -5.81
C GLU A 161 -0.06 32.70 -5.93
N GLN A 162 0.70 32.64 -4.83
CA GLN A 162 2.10 33.07 -4.84
C GLN A 162 3.12 31.96 -4.61
N LYS A 163 2.70 30.73 -4.29
CA LYS A 163 3.61 29.67 -3.83
C LYS A 163 3.14 28.29 -4.29
N ALA A 164 4.09 27.45 -4.69
CA ALA A 164 3.90 26.02 -4.82
C ALA A 164 4.74 25.30 -3.75
N ILE A 165 4.10 24.41 -3.00
CA ILE A 165 4.75 23.47 -2.10
C ILE A 165 4.65 22.09 -2.76
N VAL A 166 5.79 21.41 -2.88
CA VAL A 166 5.86 20.05 -3.43
C VAL A 166 6.55 19.18 -2.40
N ASN A 167 5.87 18.12 -1.97
CA ASN A 167 6.45 17.07 -1.17
C ASN A 167 6.70 15.87 -2.07
N VAL A 168 7.94 15.40 -2.09
CA VAL A 168 8.34 14.21 -2.86
C VAL A 168 8.36 13.03 -1.90
N HIS A 169 7.61 11.98 -2.24
CA HIS A 169 7.46 10.76 -1.42
C HIS A 169 8.25 9.58 -1.99
N LEU A 170 8.34 9.48 -3.32
CA LEU A 170 9.07 8.43 -4.02
C LEU A 170 10.10 9.03 -4.98
N TYR A 171 11.25 8.38 -5.09
CA TYR A 171 12.34 8.84 -5.93
C TYR A 171 12.34 8.12 -7.27
N THR A 172 12.05 8.85 -8.34
CA THR A 172 12.10 8.36 -9.73
C THR A 172 12.36 9.51 -10.70
N ALA A 173 12.83 9.19 -11.90
CA ALA A 173 13.00 10.17 -12.95
C ALA A 173 11.62 10.62 -13.49
N ALA A 174 11.24 11.87 -13.24
CA ALA A 174 9.95 12.41 -13.65
C ALA A 174 9.99 13.94 -13.80
N ILE A 175 9.02 14.48 -14.55
CA ILE A 175 8.84 15.93 -14.74
C ILE A 175 7.45 16.33 -14.23
N LEU A 176 7.40 17.13 -13.17
CA LEU A 176 6.18 17.77 -12.68
C LEU A 176 6.08 19.21 -13.20
N ARG A 177 4.93 19.60 -13.75
CA ARG A 177 4.62 20.96 -14.19
C ARG A 177 3.45 21.50 -13.37
N LEU A 178 3.67 22.58 -12.63
CA LEU A 178 2.64 23.26 -11.83
C LEU A 178 2.38 24.66 -12.38
N ARG A 179 1.13 25.12 -12.30
CA ARG A 179 0.77 26.52 -12.56
C ARG A 179 0.62 27.23 -11.22
N VAL A 180 1.31 28.35 -11.05
CA VAL A 180 1.19 29.26 -9.91
C VAL A 180 0.61 30.54 -10.51
N SER A 181 -0.59 30.93 -10.06
CA SER A 181 -1.40 32.01 -10.66
C SER A 181 -1.35 33.29 -9.84
#